data_AF-F6T6E1-F1
#
_entry.id   AF-F6T6E1-F1
#
_cell.length_a   1.000
_cell.length_b   1.000
_cell.length_c   1.000
_cell.angle_alpha   90.00
_cell.angle_beta   90.00
_cell.angle_gamma   90.00
#
_symmetry.space_group_name_H-M   'P 1'
#
loop_
_entity.id
_entity.type
_entity.pdbx_description
1 polymer ?
#
loop_
_entity_poly.entity_id
_entity_poly.type
_entity_poly.pdbx_seq_one_letter_code
_entity_poly.pdbx_strand_id
1 'polypeptide(L)'
;MACPRPLSQKSFIGPPAPVHVALEAQQRMCDPTSLPPGPPAGRWPLPLSRHQKEMSSNREQRSAVFVILFALITILILYSSNSANEVFHYGSLRGRTRRPIDFKKWSITEGYVPLLGNKTLPSRCRQCVIVTSSSHLLGTKLGPEIERAECTIRMNDAPTTGYSADVGNKTTFRVVAHSSVFRVLRRPQEFVNRTPETVFIFWGPPDRMRKPQGSLVRVIQRAGLAFPNLEAYAVSPSRMRQFDDLFRGETGKDREKSHSWLSTGWFTMVIAVELCDHVHVYGMIPPDYCSQGSRAQRMPYHYYEPKGPDECVTYIQNEHSRKGNHHRFITEKRVFSSWAQLYGITFSHPSWT
;
A
#
# COMPACT_ATOMS: atom_id res chain seq x y z
N MET A 1 -26.31 -28.48 -63.22
CA MET A 1 -26.10 -27.01 -63.14
C MET A 1 -24.89 -26.80 -62.23
N ALA A 2 -23.66 -26.71 -62.74
CA ALA A 2 -22.99 -25.57 -63.39
C ALA A 2 -22.48 -24.47 -62.41
N CYS A 3 -21.19 -24.60 -62.01
CA CYS A 3 -20.05 -23.64 -61.78
C CYS A 3 -20.23 -22.14 -61.39
N PRO A 4 -19.17 -21.37 -60.95
CA PRO A 4 -17.73 -21.67 -60.72
C PRO A 4 -17.04 -21.05 -59.44
N ARG A 5 -15.72 -21.34 -59.33
CA ARG A 5 -14.59 -20.86 -58.46
C ARG A 5 -14.15 -19.38 -58.76
N PRO A 6 -13.17 -18.70 -58.06
CA PRO A 6 -11.95 -19.22 -57.41
C PRO A 6 -11.39 -18.56 -56.11
N LEU A 7 -10.25 -19.13 -55.66
CA LEU A 7 -9.41 -18.91 -54.46
C LEU A 7 -8.58 -17.62 -54.44
N SER A 8 -8.20 -17.15 -53.24
CA SER A 8 -6.90 -16.51 -52.95
C SER A 8 -6.52 -16.65 -51.47
N GLN A 9 -5.22 -16.79 -51.19
CA GLN A 9 -4.58 -17.19 -49.92
C GLN A 9 -3.58 -16.11 -49.45
N LYS A 10 -3.41 -16.00 -48.11
CA LYS A 10 -2.20 -15.53 -47.34
C LYS A 10 -1.85 -14.01 -47.45
N SER A 11 -1.21 -13.29 -46.52
CA SER A 11 -0.35 -13.59 -45.34
C SER A 11 -0.12 -12.31 -44.48
N PHE A 12 0.44 -12.51 -43.27
CA PHE A 12 0.98 -11.56 -42.27
C PHE A 12 2.01 -10.51 -42.79
N ILE A 13 2.21 -9.39 -42.05
CA ILE A 13 3.48 -8.85 -41.45
C ILE A 13 3.30 -7.38 -40.97
N GLY A 14 4.04 -7.00 -39.91
CA GLY A 14 3.95 -5.75 -39.12
C GLY A 14 4.58 -4.45 -39.70
N PRO A 15 4.82 -3.42 -38.87
CA PRO A 15 5.04 -2.03 -39.34
C PRO A 15 6.54 -1.67 -39.52
N PRO A 16 6.91 -0.72 -40.41
CA PRO A 16 8.28 -0.28 -40.57
C PRO A 16 8.61 1.08 -39.92
N ALA A 17 9.91 1.28 -39.73
CA ALA A 17 10.63 2.43 -39.16
C ALA A 17 10.93 3.54 -40.22
N PRO A 18 11.56 4.68 -39.86
CA PRO A 18 11.61 5.91 -40.68
C PRO A 18 12.87 6.04 -41.55
N VAL A 19 12.81 6.89 -42.58
CA VAL A 19 13.94 7.27 -43.45
C VAL A 19 14.01 8.81 -43.61
N HIS A 20 15.22 9.36 -43.44
CA HIS A 20 15.65 10.74 -43.71
C HIS A 20 15.83 11.02 -45.22
N VAL A 21 15.46 12.22 -45.72
CA VAL A 21 16.12 12.91 -46.87
C VAL A 21 16.00 14.44 -46.71
N ALA A 22 17.00 15.15 -47.27
CA ALA A 22 17.44 16.54 -47.05
C ALA A 22 16.83 17.63 -47.99
N LEU A 23 17.33 18.86 -47.78
CA LEU A 23 17.10 20.19 -48.39
C LEU A 23 16.92 20.27 -49.93
N GLU A 24 16.14 21.26 -50.40
CA GLU A 24 16.68 22.46 -51.08
C GLU A 24 15.61 23.53 -51.37
N ALA A 25 16.05 24.79 -51.33
CA ALA A 25 15.28 26.01 -51.57
C ALA A 25 15.48 26.50 -53.01
N GLN A 26 14.44 27.11 -53.61
CA GLN A 26 14.58 27.79 -54.89
C GLN A 26 13.91 29.17 -54.87
N GLN A 27 14.77 30.17 -54.96
CA GLN A 27 14.52 31.60 -55.06
C GLN A 27 13.91 31.97 -56.42
N ARG A 28 12.92 32.86 -56.46
CA ARG A 28 12.60 33.63 -57.67
C ARG A 28 12.67 35.12 -57.36
N MET A 29 13.41 35.81 -58.22
CA MET A 29 13.84 37.20 -58.20
C MET A 29 13.05 37.95 -59.27
N CYS A 30 12.53 39.14 -58.97
CA CYS A 30 12.06 40.11 -59.98
C CYS A 30 12.52 41.52 -59.55
N ASP A 31 13.16 42.21 -60.49
CA ASP A 31 13.75 43.56 -60.38
C ASP A 31 12.72 44.71 -60.53
N PRO A 32 13.11 45.97 -60.23
CA PRO A 32 12.19 47.05 -59.84
C PRO A 32 11.82 48.02 -60.97
N THR A 33 10.65 48.64 -60.84
CA THR A 33 10.25 49.82 -61.64
C THR A 33 9.87 50.99 -60.72
N SER A 34 10.46 52.14 -61.02
CA SER A 34 10.38 53.42 -60.31
C SER A 34 9.11 54.22 -60.60
N LEU A 35 8.59 54.96 -59.61
CA LEU A 35 7.59 56.05 -59.76
C LEU A 35 7.90 57.23 -58.79
N PRO A 36 7.40 58.45 -59.07
CA PRO A 36 8.08 59.74 -58.84
C PRO A 36 7.81 60.41 -57.46
N PRO A 37 8.50 61.51 -57.10
CA PRO A 37 8.42 62.11 -55.76
C PRO A 37 7.22 63.07 -55.61
N GLY A 38 6.56 63.01 -54.44
CA GLY A 38 5.58 63.98 -53.96
C GLY A 38 6.17 65.02 -52.98
N PRO A 39 5.49 66.15 -52.73
CA PRO A 39 6.04 67.38 -52.13
C PRO A 39 6.18 67.33 -50.59
N PRO A 40 6.89 68.30 -49.97
CA PRO A 40 7.41 68.17 -48.60
C PRO A 40 6.37 68.46 -47.51
N ALA A 41 6.64 67.87 -46.34
CA ALA A 41 5.82 67.87 -45.15
C ALA A 41 5.60 69.26 -44.53
N GLY A 42 4.32 69.62 -44.32
CA GLY A 42 3.90 70.66 -43.38
C GLY A 42 3.69 70.07 -41.98
N ARG A 43 4.37 70.63 -40.97
CA ARG A 43 4.14 70.32 -39.55
C ARG A 43 2.88 71.02 -39.06
N TRP A 44 1.94 70.24 -38.52
CA TRP A 44 0.96 70.71 -37.54
C TRP A 44 0.94 69.71 -36.37
N PRO A 45 1.11 70.12 -35.10
CA PRO A 45 1.04 69.20 -33.97
C PRO A 45 -0.43 68.90 -33.63
N LEU A 46 -0.80 67.62 -33.67
CA LEU A 46 -2.02 67.10 -33.04
C LEU A 46 -1.71 66.67 -31.58
N PRO A 47 -2.67 66.76 -30.65
CA PRO A 47 -2.42 66.64 -29.22
C PRO A 47 -2.21 65.18 -28.78
N LEU A 48 -0.95 64.80 -28.59
CA LEU A 48 -0.55 63.58 -27.87
C LEU A 48 -0.64 63.82 -26.36
N SER A 49 -1.79 63.53 -25.74
CA SER A 49 -1.87 63.51 -24.27
C SER A 49 -2.88 62.52 -23.68
N ARG A 50 -3.87 62.05 -24.45
CA ARG A 50 -4.93 61.18 -23.90
C ARG A 50 -4.72 59.67 -24.14
N HIS A 51 -4.33 59.25 -25.35
CA HIS A 51 -4.20 57.83 -25.69
C HIS A 51 -2.99 57.13 -25.05
N GLN A 52 -1.88 57.84 -24.82
CA GLN A 52 -0.68 57.25 -24.24
C GLN A 52 -0.85 57.00 -22.72
N LYS A 53 -1.59 57.87 -22.03
CA LYS A 53 -2.00 57.68 -20.63
C LYS A 53 -2.97 56.50 -20.47
N GLU A 54 -3.88 56.31 -21.40
CA GLU A 54 -4.89 55.25 -21.36
C GLU A 54 -4.29 53.86 -21.66
N MET A 55 -3.31 53.76 -22.57
CA MET A 55 -2.56 52.52 -22.80
C MET A 55 -1.54 52.21 -21.68
N SER A 56 -0.90 53.23 -21.08
CA SER A 56 -0.03 53.04 -19.90
C SER A 56 -0.85 52.56 -18.71
N SER A 57 -2.00 53.19 -18.45
CA SER A 57 -2.96 52.81 -17.42
C SER A 57 -3.43 51.36 -17.62
N ASN A 58 -3.83 50.96 -18.83
CA ASN A 58 -4.22 49.56 -19.10
C ASN A 58 -3.06 48.55 -18.93
N ARG A 59 -1.83 48.91 -19.28
CA ARG A 59 -0.66 48.03 -19.12
C ARG A 59 -0.24 47.91 -17.65
N GLU A 60 -0.30 49.00 -16.90
CA GLU A 60 -0.05 49.05 -15.46
C GLU A 60 -1.13 48.29 -14.69
N GLN A 61 -2.40 48.44 -15.07
CA GLN A 61 -3.53 47.77 -14.46
C GLN A 61 -3.52 46.26 -14.75
N ARG A 62 -3.16 45.84 -15.97
CA ARG A 62 -2.93 44.42 -16.29
C ARG A 62 -1.73 43.85 -15.53
N SER A 63 -0.63 44.60 -15.42
CA SER A 63 0.55 44.18 -14.65
C SER A 63 0.24 44.07 -13.16
N ALA A 64 -0.53 45.01 -12.60
CA ALA A 64 -1.01 44.98 -11.23
C ALA A 64 -1.91 43.77 -10.96
N VAL A 65 -2.81 43.42 -11.89
CA VAL A 65 -3.63 42.20 -11.79
C VAL A 65 -2.76 40.95 -11.78
N PHE A 66 -1.75 40.84 -12.64
CA PHE A 66 -0.82 39.70 -12.62
C PHE A 66 -0.01 39.62 -11.32
N VAL A 67 0.45 40.75 -10.79
CA VAL A 67 1.19 40.81 -9.52
C VAL A 67 0.27 40.41 -8.35
N ILE A 68 -0.97 40.89 -8.33
CA ILE A 68 -1.96 40.51 -7.31
C ILE A 68 -2.30 39.03 -7.43
N LEU A 69 -2.53 38.50 -8.64
CA LEU A 69 -2.83 37.09 -8.85
C LEU A 69 -1.65 36.20 -8.43
N PHE A 70 -0.43 36.59 -8.78
CA PHE A 70 0.79 35.90 -8.37
C PHE A 70 0.99 35.94 -6.85
N ALA A 71 0.74 37.09 -6.22
CA ALA A 71 0.79 37.24 -4.76
C ALA A 71 -0.30 36.40 -4.08
N LEU A 72 -1.53 36.35 -4.60
CA LEU A 72 -2.61 35.52 -4.08
C LEU A 72 -2.32 34.03 -4.26
N ILE A 73 -1.76 33.62 -5.41
CA ILE A 73 -1.35 32.23 -5.65
C ILE A 73 -0.17 31.87 -4.73
N THR A 74 0.78 32.78 -4.53
CA THR A 74 1.92 32.55 -3.65
C THR A 74 1.48 32.52 -2.18
N ILE A 75 0.56 33.39 -1.77
CA ILE A 75 -0.08 33.34 -0.45
C ILE A 75 -0.90 32.05 -0.32
N LEU A 76 -1.60 31.59 -1.35
CA LEU A 76 -2.32 30.31 -1.32
C LEU A 76 -1.35 29.13 -1.26
N ILE A 77 -0.22 29.16 -1.96
CA ILE A 77 0.83 28.14 -1.89
C ILE A 77 1.49 28.17 -0.51
N LEU A 78 1.78 29.35 0.04
CA LEU A 78 2.34 29.51 1.38
C LEU A 78 1.32 29.13 2.45
N TYR A 79 0.05 29.49 2.31
CA TYR A 79 -1.03 29.12 3.23
C TYR A 79 -1.38 27.65 3.11
N SER A 80 -1.34 27.04 1.92
CA SER A 80 -1.51 25.59 1.75
C SER A 80 -0.25 24.83 2.15
N SER A 81 0.95 25.42 2.07
CA SER A 81 2.18 24.85 2.63
C SER A 81 2.23 25.01 4.15
N ASN A 82 1.68 26.09 4.70
CA ASN A 82 1.60 26.33 6.14
C ASN A 82 0.44 25.55 6.77
N SER A 83 -0.69 25.40 6.06
CA SER A 83 -1.77 24.47 6.41
C SER A 83 -1.38 23.01 6.14
N ALA A 84 -0.42 22.76 5.23
CA ALA A 84 0.24 21.45 5.09
C ALA A 84 1.33 21.24 6.16
N ASN A 85 1.79 22.29 6.85
CA ASN A 85 2.65 22.23 8.03
C ASN A 85 1.85 22.20 9.35
N GLU A 86 0.55 22.54 9.34
CA GLU A 86 -0.41 22.19 10.41
C GLU A 86 -0.79 20.69 10.38
N VAL A 87 -0.01 19.86 9.69
CA VAL A 87 -0.27 18.44 9.52
C VAL A 87 0.58 17.67 10.54
N PHE A 88 -0.09 17.41 11.66
CA PHE A 88 0.30 16.52 12.74
C PHE A 88 1.47 17.02 13.61
N HIS A 89 1.12 17.73 14.68
CA HIS A 89 1.89 17.57 15.91
C HIS A 89 1.99 16.06 16.20
N TYR A 90 3.20 15.52 16.07
CA TYR A 90 3.58 14.28 16.74
C TYR A 90 3.52 14.55 18.24
N GLY A 91 2.30 14.55 18.77
CA GLY A 91 2.08 14.41 20.20
C GLY A 91 2.78 13.12 20.60
N SER A 92 3.70 13.25 21.55
CA SER A 92 4.19 12.10 22.31
C SER A 92 3.00 11.17 22.58
N LEU A 93 3.15 9.86 22.39
CA LEU A 93 2.19 8.85 22.89
C LEU A 93 2.05 8.88 24.44
N ARG A 94 2.46 9.97 25.10
CA ARG A 94 2.22 10.27 26.50
C ARG A 94 0.87 10.94 26.66
N GLY A 95 -0.02 10.29 27.41
CA GLY A 95 -0.92 11.02 28.29
C GLY A 95 -2.41 10.87 28.09
N ARG A 96 -2.91 9.79 27.47
CA ARG A 96 -4.22 9.28 27.88
C ARG A 96 -4.01 8.01 28.69
N THR A 97 -4.29 8.08 29.98
CA THR A 97 -4.49 6.96 30.91
C THR A 97 -5.68 6.12 30.45
N ARG A 98 -5.62 5.57 29.23
CA ARG A 98 -6.54 4.53 28.80
C ARG A 98 -6.08 3.24 29.45
N ARG A 99 -6.99 2.61 30.20
CA ARG A 99 -6.79 1.24 30.64
C ARG A 99 -6.44 0.38 29.41
N PRO A 100 -5.41 -0.46 29.47
CA PRO A 100 -5.09 -1.39 28.39
C PRO A 100 -6.34 -2.16 27.97
N ILE A 101 -6.51 -2.37 26.67
CA ILE A 101 -7.63 -3.17 26.15
C ILE A 101 -7.44 -4.60 26.65
N ASP A 102 -8.46 -5.13 27.32
CA ASP A 102 -8.49 -6.53 27.70
C ASP A 102 -9.00 -7.36 26.51
N PHE A 103 -8.07 -7.82 25.68
CA PHE A 103 -8.37 -8.67 24.53
C PHE A 103 -8.95 -10.03 24.92
N LYS A 104 -8.79 -10.47 26.18
CA LYS A 104 -9.39 -11.74 26.64
C LYS A 104 -10.91 -11.63 26.77
N LYS A 105 -11.45 -10.41 26.94
CA LYS A 105 -12.90 -10.13 26.94
C LYS A 105 -13.50 -10.03 25.55
N TRP A 106 -12.69 -9.99 24.49
CA TRP A 106 -13.19 -10.00 23.14
C TRP A 106 -13.71 -11.40 22.82
N SER A 107 -14.98 -11.50 22.42
CA SER A 107 -15.59 -12.78 22.09
C SER A 107 -14.98 -13.35 20.81
N ILE A 108 -14.25 -14.47 20.92
CA ILE A 108 -13.69 -15.17 19.77
C ILE A 108 -14.82 -15.74 18.90
N THR A 109 -15.88 -16.28 19.52
CA THR A 109 -16.99 -16.93 18.80
C THR A 109 -17.79 -15.95 17.93
N GLU A 110 -17.91 -14.69 18.36
CA GLU A 110 -18.59 -13.64 17.58
C GLU A 110 -17.65 -12.88 16.63
N GLY A 111 -16.34 -12.95 16.90
CA GLY A 111 -15.31 -12.26 16.13
C GLY A 111 -14.97 -12.92 14.80
N TYR A 112 -15.12 -14.25 14.72
CA TYR A 112 -14.67 -15.05 13.58
C TYR A 112 -15.80 -15.98 13.11
N VAL A 113 -16.26 -15.78 11.88
CA VAL A 113 -17.36 -16.52 11.28
C VAL A 113 -16.80 -17.72 10.50
N PRO A 114 -17.22 -18.96 10.79
CA PRO A 114 -16.78 -20.11 9.99
C PRO A 114 -17.27 -19.97 8.55
N LEU A 115 -16.38 -20.23 7.60
CA LEU A 115 -16.71 -20.28 6.16
C LEU A 115 -17.07 -21.69 5.71
N LEU A 116 -16.62 -22.69 6.46
CA LEU A 116 -16.79 -24.12 6.21
C LEU A 116 -17.29 -24.79 7.50
N GLY A 117 -18.39 -25.54 7.41
CA GLY A 117 -19.02 -26.19 8.56
C GLY A 117 -19.50 -25.20 9.62
N ASN A 118 -19.73 -25.71 10.84
CA ASN A 118 -20.24 -24.95 11.99
C ASN A 118 -19.29 -25.05 13.21
N LYS A 119 -17.97 -25.03 12.97
CA LYS A 119 -16.98 -25.02 14.06
C LYS A 119 -16.75 -23.59 14.55
N THR A 120 -16.49 -23.43 15.84
CA THR A 120 -15.91 -22.20 16.38
C THR A 120 -14.41 -22.19 16.12
N LEU A 121 -13.79 -21.00 16.07
CA LEU A 121 -12.32 -20.91 15.96
C LEU A 121 -11.69 -21.73 17.11
N PRO A 122 -10.65 -22.55 16.85
CA PRO A 122 -10.04 -23.40 17.87
C PRO A 122 -9.50 -22.63 19.07
N SER A 123 -9.26 -23.36 20.15
CA SER A 123 -8.82 -22.82 21.43
C SER A 123 -7.48 -22.09 21.38
N ARG A 124 -7.29 -21.25 22.38
CA ARG A 124 -6.09 -20.43 22.64
C ARG A 124 -4.83 -21.29 22.77
N CYS A 125 -3.68 -20.72 22.41
CA CYS A 125 -2.36 -21.28 22.68
C CYS A 125 -1.74 -20.54 23.86
N ARG A 126 -0.84 -21.14 24.64
CA ARG A 126 -0.10 -20.36 25.65
C ARG A 126 0.93 -19.47 25.00
N GLN A 127 1.72 -20.01 24.08
CA GLN A 127 2.74 -19.26 23.36
C GLN A 127 2.59 -19.32 21.84
N CYS A 128 2.62 -18.15 21.22
CA CYS A 128 2.58 -18.01 19.78
C CYS A 128 3.88 -17.40 19.25
N VAL A 129 4.30 -17.90 18.09
CA VAL A 129 5.34 -17.29 17.28
C VAL A 129 4.71 -16.72 16.03
N ILE A 130 4.88 -15.43 15.78
CA ILE A 130 4.59 -14.79 14.50
C ILE A 130 5.89 -14.81 13.68
N VAL A 131 5.84 -15.46 12.52
CA VAL A 131 6.91 -15.38 11.52
C VAL A 131 6.45 -14.39 10.45
N THR A 132 7.08 -13.21 10.41
CA THR A 132 6.73 -12.20 9.40
C THR A 132 7.21 -12.63 8.01
N SER A 133 6.95 -11.79 7.02
CA SER A 133 7.47 -11.98 5.67
C SER A 133 8.83 -11.32 5.41
N SER A 134 9.47 -10.66 6.39
CA SER A 134 10.68 -9.84 6.16
C SER A 134 11.89 -10.67 5.73
N SER A 135 12.75 -10.08 4.89
CA SER A 135 14.03 -10.68 4.48
C SER A 135 15.06 -10.76 5.60
N HIS A 136 14.85 -10.09 6.74
CA HIS A 136 15.68 -10.24 7.94
C HIS A 136 15.74 -11.68 8.47
N LEU A 137 14.83 -12.55 8.05
CA LEU A 137 14.84 -13.96 8.40
C LEU A 137 15.87 -14.78 7.60
N LEU A 138 16.32 -14.31 6.45
CA LEU A 138 17.24 -15.07 5.59
C LEU A 138 18.58 -15.30 6.28
N GLY A 139 19.05 -16.55 6.27
CA GLY A 139 20.32 -16.98 6.87
C GLY A 139 20.33 -17.07 8.40
N THR A 140 19.20 -16.81 9.07
CA THR A 140 19.10 -16.86 10.54
C THR A 140 19.11 -18.28 11.10
N LYS A 141 18.75 -19.29 10.29
CA LYS A 141 18.64 -20.70 10.69
C LYS A 141 17.67 -20.95 11.85
N LEU A 142 16.66 -20.10 12.03
CA LEU A 142 15.67 -20.20 13.10
C LEU A 142 14.65 -21.34 12.90
N GLY A 143 14.66 -22.04 11.77
CA GLY A 143 13.69 -23.08 11.44
C GLY A 143 13.46 -24.09 12.58
N PRO A 144 14.51 -24.76 13.10
CA PRO A 144 14.36 -25.71 14.20
C PRO A 144 13.81 -25.11 15.50
N GLU A 145 14.02 -23.81 15.74
CA GLU A 145 13.47 -23.11 16.89
C GLU A 145 11.98 -22.81 16.70
N ILE A 146 11.60 -22.29 15.54
CA ILE A 146 10.22 -22.00 15.17
C ILE A 146 9.35 -23.28 15.21
N GLU A 147 9.90 -24.42 14.79
CA GLU A 147 9.21 -25.73 14.84
C GLU A 147 8.77 -26.13 16.26
N ARG A 148 9.51 -25.70 17.30
CA ARG A 148 9.20 -26.02 18.70
C ARG A 148 8.12 -25.14 19.32
N ALA A 149 7.73 -24.05 18.65
CA ALA A 149 6.66 -23.19 19.13
C ALA A 149 5.37 -24.00 19.32
N GLU A 150 4.48 -23.63 20.24
CA GLU A 150 3.16 -24.27 20.36
C GLU A 150 2.30 -23.91 19.14
N CYS A 151 2.17 -22.62 18.86
CA CYS A 151 1.44 -22.12 17.69
C CYS A 151 2.31 -21.22 16.82
N THR A 152 2.30 -21.45 15.51
CA THR A 152 3.03 -20.64 14.53
C THR A 152 2.04 -19.91 13.64
N ILE A 153 2.13 -18.58 13.62
CA ILE A 153 1.25 -17.70 12.85
C ILE A 153 2.03 -17.13 11.66
N ARG A 154 1.48 -17.30 10.45
CA ARG A 154 2.04 -16.75 9.21
C ARG A 154 1.02 -15.90 8.47
N MET A 155 1.50 -15.07 7.55
CA MET A 155 0.65 -14.13 6.81
C MET A 155 0.62 -14.44 5.33
N ASN A 156 -0.57 -14.27 4.73
CA ASN A 156 -0.78 -14.27 3.28
C ASN A 156 -0.08 -15.46 2.59
N ASP A 157 0.61 -15.20 1.48
CA ASP A 157 1.32 -16.15 0.64
C ASP A 157 2.82 -16.26 0.98
N ALA A 158 3.21 -16.02 2.23
CA ALA A 158 4.58 -16.25 2.71
C ALA A 158 4.87 -17.77 2.76
N PRO A 159 5.77 -18.29 1.89
CA PRO A 159 6.01 -19.72 1.72
C PRO A 159 7.08 -20.24 2.69
N THR A 160 7.07 -21.54 2.93
CA THR A 160 8.10 -22.24 3.71
C THR A 160 9.02 -23.08 2.82
N THR A 161 8.53 -23.54 1.66
CA THR A 161 9.35 -24.29 0.69
C THR A 161 10.50 -23.43 0.18
N GLY A 162 11.72 -23.97 0.29
CA GLY A 162 12.96 -23.27 -0.05
C GLY A 162 13.52 -22.38 1.07
N TYR A 163 12.75 -22.14 2.14
CA TYR A 163 13.14 -21.23 3.24
C TYR A 163 13.09 -21.91 4.62
N SER A 164 12.70 -23.19 4.69
CA SER A 164 12.42 -23.89 5.96
C SER A 164 13.57 -23.90 6.97
N ALA A 165 14.83 -23.81 6.52
CA ALA A 165 15.98 -23.68 7.41
C ALA A 165 15.90 -22.41 8.26
N ASP A 166 15.40 -21.32 7.69
CA ASP A 166 15.30 -20.01 8.32
C ASP A 166 13.93 -19.79 8.95
N VAL A 167 12.86 -20.19 8.27
CA VAL A 167 11.50 -19.81 8.68
C VAL A 167 10.69 -20.98 9.24
N GLY A 168 11.20 -22.21 9.23
CA GLY A 168 10.44 -23.42 9.57
C GLY A 168 9.39 -23.79 8.52
N ASN A 169 8.76 -24.96 8.69
CA ASN A 169 7.62 -25.46 7.93
C ASN A 169 6.28 -25.27 8.65
N LYS A 170 6.27 -25.35 9.99
CA LYS A 170 5.04 -25.35 10.79
C LYS A 170 4.22 -24.08 10.58
N THR A 171 2.90 -24.26 10.42
CA THR A 171 1.90 -23.19 10.36
C THR A 171 0.64 -23.68 11.06
N THR A 172 0.31 -23.09 12.20
CA THR A 172 -0.93 -23.37 12.93
C THR A 172 -2.04 -22.44 12.47
N PHE A 173 -1.76 -21.14 12.40
CA PHE A 173 -2.69 -20.14 11.90
C PHE A 173 -2.10 -19.40 10.70
N ARG A 174 -2.92 -19.18 9.67
CA ARG A 174 -2.56 -18.33 8.53
C ARG A 174 -3.56 -17.20 8.37
N VAL A 175 -3.11 -15.97 8.61
CA VAL A 175 -3.93 -14.77 8.47
C VAL A 175 -3.80 -14.25 7.04
N VAL A 176 -4.91 -14.19 6.30
CA VAL A 176 -4.90 -13.92 4.85
C VAL A 176 -5.78 -12.72 4.52
N ALA A 177 -5.19 -11.68 3.95
CA ALA A 177 -5.96 -10.57 3.41
C ALA A 177 -6.79 -10.99 2.20
N HIS A 178 -7.93 -10.33 2.01
CA HIS A 178 -8.80 -10.53 0.84
C HIS A 178 -8.03 -10.44 -0.50
N SER A 179 -7.04 -9.56 -0.59
CA SER A 179 -6.17 -9.37 -1.76
C SER A 179 -5.18 -10.52 -2.00
N SER A 180 -5.00 -11.41 -1.03
CA SER A 180 -4.06 -12.54 -1.08
C SER A 180 -4.75 -13.90 -1.25
N VAL A 181 -6.08 -13.95 -1.13
CA VAL A 181 -6.89 -15.19 -1.21
C VAL A 181 -6.51 -16.03 -2.43
N PHE A 182 -6.48 -15.42 -3.61
CA PHE A 182 -6.16 -16.16 -4.84
C PHE A 182 -4.72 -16.68 -4.89
N ARG A 183 -3.75 -15.94 -4.35
CA ARG A 183 -2.34 -16.37 -4.34
C ARG A 183 -2.15 -17.58 -3.42
N VAL A 184 -2.84 -17.59 -2.28
CA VAL A 184 -2.85 -18.71 -1.33
C VAL A 184 -3.56 -19.93 -1.93
N LEU A 185 -4.81 -19.77 -2.40
CA LEU A 185 -5.62 -20.91 -2.85
C LEU A 185 -5.16 -21.52 -4.18
N ARG A 186 -4.39 -20.80 -5.00
CA ARG A 186 -3.79 -21.34 -6.25
C ARG A 186 -2.59 -22.25 -6.01
N ARG A 187 -2.03 -22.26 -4.80
CA ARG A 187 -0.88 -23.12 -4.43
C ARG A 187 -1.21 -23.98 -3.20
N PRO A 188 -2.21 -24.87 -3.29
CA PRO A 188 -2.67 -25.64 -2.14
C PRO A 188 -1.59 -26.56 -1.55
N GLN A 189 -0.66 -27.07 -2.37
CA GLN A 189 0.45 -27.88 -1.86
C GLN A 189 1.41 -27.10 -0.97
N GLU A 190 1.54 -25.79 -1.18
CA GLU A 190 2.39 -24.92 -0.36
C GLU A 190 1.66 -24.44 0.88
N PHE A 191 0.39 -24.03 0.74
CA PHE A 191 -0.27 -23.29 1.80
C PHE A 191 -1.33 -24.08 2.57
N VAL A 192 -1.98 -25.07 1.95
CA VAL A 192 -3.10 -25.85 2.51
C VAL A 192 -2.67 -27.24 2.97
N ASN A 193 -1.92 -27.96 2.15
CA ASN A 193 -1.55 -29.36 2.42
C ASN A 193 -0.18 -29.51 3.10
N ARG A 194 0.61 -28.43 3.18
CA ARG A 194 1.99 -28.48 3.69
C ARG A 194 2.04 -28.84 5.17
N THR A 195 1.09 -28.31 5.93
CA THR A 195 0.96 -28.52 7.37
C THR A 195 -0.45 -29.00 7.65
N PRO A 196 -0.62 -30.15 8.33
CA PRO A 196 -1.94 -30.62 8.68
C PRO A 196 -2.61 -29.62 9.62
N GLU A 197 -3.94 -29.57 9.58
CA GLU A 197 -4.77 -28.82 10.53
C GLU A 197 -4.50 -27.30 10.58
N THR A 198 -3.90 -26.72 9.53
CA THR A 198 -3.74 -25.26 9.45
C THR A 198 -5.11 -24.57 9.42
N VAL A 199 -5.28 -23.62 10.34
CA VAL A 199 -6.47 -22.77 10.44
C VAL A 199 -6.24 -21.48 9.66
N PHE A 200 -7.13 -21.18 8.73
CA PHE A 200 -7.08 -19.97 7.93
C PHE A 200 -8.04 -18.92 8.47
N ILE A 201 -7.52 -17.71 8.70
CA ILE A 201 -8.31 -16.56 9.12
C ILE A 201 -8.24 -15.51 8.02
N PHE A 202 -9.31 -15.39 7.25
CA PHE A 202 -9.44 -14.43 6.16
C PHE A 202 -9.98 -13.10 6.67
N TRP A 203 -9.41 -11.99 6.22
CA TRP A 203 -9.89 -10.65 6.58
C TRP A 203 -10.05 -9.76 5.35
N GLY A 204 -11.03 -8.87 5.41
CA GLY A 204 -11.29 -7.89 4.37
C GLY A 204 -12.63 -7.19 4.59
N PRO A 205 -12.82 -6.00 4.04
CA PRO A 205 -14.08 -5.30 4.18
C PRO A 205 -15.21 -6.06 3.45
N PRO A 206 -16.47 -5.94 3.90
CA PRO A 206 -17.58 -6.73 3.37
C PRO A 206 -17.77 -6.63 1.86
N ASP A 207 -17.56 -5.45 1.28
CA ASP A 207 -17.65 -5.17 -0.16
C ASP A 207 -16.55 -5.87 -0.98
N ARG A 208 -15.44 -6.25 -0.35
CA ARG A 208 -14.37 -7.03 -0.98
C ARG A 208 -14.55 -8.53 -0.76
N MET A 209 -15.07 -8.94 0.40
CA MET A 209 -15.26 -10.34 0.75
C MET A 209 -16.52 -10.95 0.11
N ARG A 210 -17.63 -10.20 0.05
CA ARG A 210 -18.96 -10.67 -0.40
C ARG A 210 -19.50 -9.80 -1.54
N LYS A 211 -18.78 -9.78 -2.67
CA LYS A 211 -19.25 -9.13 -3.90
C LYS A 211 -20.43 -9.88 -4.54
N PRO A 212 -21.43 -9.18 -5.11
CA PRO A 212 -22.52 -9.81 -5.86
C PRO A 212 -22.02 -10.68 -7.02
N GLN A 213 -21.04 -10.18 -7.80
CA GLN A 213 -20.36 -10.95 -8.85
C GLN A 213 -18.95 -11.33 -8.39
N GLY A 214 -18.74 -12.58 -7.94
CA GLY A 214 -17.41 -13.08 -7.57
C GLY A 214 -17.02 -12.87 -6.10
N SER A 215 -17.83 -13.39 -5.19
CA SER A 215 -17.55 -13.42 -3.74
C SER A 215 -16.33 -14.28 -3.40
N LEU A 216 -15.33 -13.70 -2.71
CA LEU A 216 -14.17 -14.43 -2.18
C LEU A 216 -14.59 -15.51 -1.19
N VAL A 217 -15.65 -15.27 -0.42
CA VAL A 217 -16.25 -16.30 0.45
C VAL A 217 -16.65 -17.53 -0.35
N ARG A 218 -17.30 -17.36 -1.51
CA ARG A 218 -17.66 -18.50 -2.37
C ARG A 218 -16.44 -19.21 -2.95
N VAL A 219 -15.37 -18.48 -3.25
CA VAL A 219 -14.10 -19.07 -3.72
C VAL A 219 -13.48 -19.94 -2.63
N ILE A 220 -13.42 -19.43 -1.39
CA ILE A 220 -12.89 -20.17 -0.24
C ILE A 220 -13.76 -21.41 0.04
N GLN A 221 -15.08 -21.26 -0.02
CA GLN A 221 -16.02 -22.38 0.17
C GLN A 221 -15.82 -23.47 -0.88
N ARG A 222 -15.64 -23.11 -2.16
CA ARG A 222 -15.33 -24.08 -3.22
C ARG A 222 -13.98 -24.76 -3.01
N ALA A 223 -12.97 -24.03 -2.50
CA ALA A 223 -11.70 -24.65 -2.14
C ALA A 223 -11.87 -25.67 -1.01
N GLY A 224 -12.71 -25.38 -0.01
CA GLY A 224 -13.03 -26.34 1.06
C GLY A 224 -13.68 -27.64 0.58
N LEU A 225 -14.41 -27.62 -0.53
CA LEU A 225 -14.92 -28.85 -1.16
C LEU A 225 -13.81 -29.73 -1.74
N ALA A 226 -12.73 -29.11 -2.23
CA ALA A 226 -11.57 -29.82 -2.78
C ALA A 226 -10.54 -30.22 -1.71
N PHE A 227 -10.53 -29.51 -0.58
CA PHE A 227 -9.62 -29.73 0.55
C PHE A 227 -10.44 -29.89 1.84
N PRO A 228 -10.93 -31.12 2.15
CA PRO A 228 -11.85 -31.34 3.27
C PRO A 228 -11.28 -30.97 4.65
N ASN A 229 -9.95 -30.99 4.79
CA ASN A 229 -9.25 -30.61 6.02
C ASN A 229 -8.99 -29.10 6.12
N LEU A 230 -9.42 -28.30 5.13
CA LEU A 230 -9.30 -26.86 5.16
C LEU A 230 -10.23 -26.29 6.24
N GLU A 231 -9.65 -25.77 7.31
CA GLU A 231 -10.41 -25.04 8.32
C GLU A 231 -10.29 -23.53 8.05
N ALA A 232 -11.43 -22.87 7.81
CA ALA A 232 -11.44 -21.49 7.31
C ALA A 232 -12.49 -20.61 8.02
N TYR A 233 -12.04 -19.44 8.45
CA TYR A 233 -12.85 -18.42 9.11
C TYR A 233 -12.70 -17.07 8.41
N ALA A 234 -13.72 -16.23 8.47
CA ALA A 234 -13.63 -14.83 8.12
C ALA A 234 -13.79 -13.95 9.36
N VAL A 235 -12.98 -12.91 9.47
CA VAL A 235 -13.19 -11.85 10.46
C VAL A 235 -14.57 -11.23 10.24
N SER A 236 -15.39 -11.17 11.30
CA SER A 236 -16.76 -10.67 11.22
C SER A 236 -16.79 -9.15 10.94
N PRO A 237 -17.87 -8.62 10.33
CA PRO A 237 -17.97 -7.17 10.09
C PRO A 237 -17.90 -6.32 11.36
N SER A 238 -18.39 -6.82 12.50
CA SER A 238 -18.25 -6.14 13.79
C SER A 238 -16.80 -6.14 14.26
N ARG A 239 -16.09 -7.28 14.15
CA ARG A 239 -14.67 -7.37 14.52
C ARG A 239 -13.77 -6.51 13.62
N MET A 240 -14.07 -6.43 12.32
CA MET A 240 -13.40 -5.49 11.41
C MET A 240 -13.49 -4.03 11.91
N ARG A 241 -14.67 -3.60 12.36
CA ARG A 241 -14.84 -2.25 12.96
C ARG A 241 -14.09 -2.11 14.27
N GLN A 242 -14.08 -3.13 15.12
CA GLN A 242 -13.32 -3.11 16.37
C GLN A 242 -11.81 -2.96 16.14
N PHE A 243 -11.26 -3.59 15.09
CA PHE A 243 -9.85 -3.40 14.71
C PHE A 243 -9.55 -1.97 14.23
N ASP A 244 -10.47 -1.35 13.47
CA ASP A 244 -10.37 0.06 13.07
C ASP A 244 -10.46 1.01 14.27
N ASP A 245 -11.40 0.75 15.19
CA ASP A 245 -11.59 1.53 16.42
C ASP A 245 -10.38 1.43 17.36
N LEU A 246 -9.79 0.25 17.46
CA LEU A 246 -8.56 0.02 18.21
C LEU A 246 -7.40 0.83 17.63
N PHE A 247 -7.18 0.78 16.31
CA PHE A 247 -6.13 1.56 15.66
C PHE A 247 -6.32 3.06 15.90
N ARG A 248 -7.54 3.55 15.71
CA ARG A 248 -7.89 4.94 16.00
C ARG A 248 -7.69 5.29 17.47
N GLY A 249 -8.00 4.36 18.37
CA GLY A 249 -7.87 4.53 19.81
C GLY A 249 -6.42 4.64 20.28
N GLU A 250 -5.51 3.86 19.68
CA GLU A 250 -4.08 3.81 19.98
C GLU A 250 -3.30 4.96 19.32
N THR A 251 -3.67 5.33 18.10
CA THR A 251 -2.87 6.26 17.28
C THR A 251 -3.44 7.66 17.20
N GLY A 252 -4.72 7.85 17.57
CA GLY A 252 -5.48 9.07 17.29
C GLY A 252 -5.77 9.27 15.79
N LYS A 253 -5.35 8.36 14.91
CA LYS A 253 -5.53 8.46 13.46
C LYS A 253 -6.72 7.63 13.02
N ASP A 254 -7.63 8.27 12.31
CA ASP A 254 -8.72 7.57 11.65
C ASP A 254 -8.22 7.02 10.30
N ARG A 255 -8.36 5.70 10.13
CA ARG A 255 -7.91 5.00 8.92
C ARG A 255 -8.64 5.51 7.68
N GLU A 256 -9.97 5.66 7.77
CA GLU A 256 -10.82 6.04 6.63
C GLU A 256 -10.54 7.47 6.21
N LYS A 257 -10.47 8.40 7.18
CA LYS A 257 -10.14 9.80 6.91
C LYS A 257 -8.74 9.97 6.35
N SER A 258 -7.81 9.08 6.71
CA SER A 258 -6.44 9.09 6.19
C SER A 258 -6.25 8.25 4.92
N HIS A 259 -7.35 7.73 4.35
CA HIS A 259 -7.39 6.86 3.16
C HIS A 259 -6.40 5.68 3.21
N SER A 260 -6.12 5.17 4.40
CA SER A 260 -5.20 4.05 4.61
C SER A 260 -5.93 2.73 4.81
N TRP A 261 -5.16 1.63 4.82
CA TRP A 261 -5.61 0.31 5.21
C TRP A 261 -4.74 -0.21 6.35
N LEU A 262 -5.34 -0.91 7.31
CA LEU A 262 -4.57 -1.69 8.28
C LEU A 262 -3.82 -2.80 7.55
N SER A 263 -2.56 -3.03 7.90
CA SER A 263 -1.77 -4.10 7.31
C SER A 263 -2.23 -5.46 7.80
N THR A 264 -1.90 -6.54 7.07
CA THR A 264 -2.09 -7.91 7.61
C THR A 264 -1.31 -8.10 8.92
N GLY A 265 -0.19 -7.40 9.10
CA GLY A 265 0.58 -7.40 10.35
C GLY A 265 -0.23 -6.87 11.54
N TRP A 266 -1.02 -5.81 11.35
CA TRP A 266 -1.95 -5.32 12.37
C TRP A 266 -2.97 -6.37 12.76
N PHE A 267 -3.71 -6.93 11.80
CA PHE A 267 -4.69 -7.99 12.08
C PHE A 267 -4.03 -9.18 12.80
N THR A 268 -2.86 -9.60 12.33
CA THR A 268 -2.13 -10.74 12.89
C THR A 268 -1.69 -10.48 14.32
N MET A 269 -1.18 -9.29 14.63
CA MET A 269 -0.77 -8.95 16.00
C MET A 269 -1.97 -8.96 16.96
N VAL A 270 -3.08 -8.33 16.56
CA VAL A 270 -4.29 -8.29 17.42
C VAL A 270 -4.85 -9.70 17.62
N ILE A 271 -4.93 -10.50 16.54
CA ILE A 271 -5.36 -11.91 16.62
C ILE A 271 -4.42 -12.71 17.52
N ALA A 272 -3.10 -12.51 17.45
CA ALA A 272 -2.15 -13.23 18.29
C ALA A 272 -2.31 -12.89 19.77
N VAL A 273 -2.48 -11.62 20.12
CA VAL A 273 -2.74 -11.22 21.52
C VAL A 273 -4.11 -11.73 22.01
N GLU A 274 -5.10 -11.82 21.11
CA GLU A 274 -6.38 -12.44 21.42
C GLU A 274 -6.25 -13.95 21.63
N LEU A 275 -5.43 -14.66 20.86
CA LEU A 275 -5.33 -16.12 20.91
C LEU A 275 -4.31 -16.64 21.92
N CYS A 276 -3.35 -15.81 22.34
CA CYS A 276 -2.15 -16.28 23.04
C CYS A 276 -1.89 -15.50 24.34
N ASP A 277 -1.15 -16.08 25.28
CA ASP A 277 -0.73 -15.39 26.51
C ASP A 277 0.61 -14.67 26.30
N HIS A 278 1.50 -15.27 25.49
CA HIS A 278 2.75 -14.69 25.07
C HIS A 278 2.92 -14.76 23.55
N VAL A 279 3.49 -13.72 22.97
CA VAL A 279 3.75 -13.63 21.53
C VAL A 279 5.23 -13.33 21.30
N HIS A 280 5.89 -14.14 20.49
CA HIS A 280 7.22 -13.81 19.98
C HIS A 280 7.14 -13.51 18.48
N VAL A 281 7.81 -12.48 18.02
CA VAL A 281 7.77 -12.02 16.63
C VAL A 281 9.17 -12.07 16.02
N TYR A 282 9.33 -12.88 14.97
CA TYR A 282 10.56 -12.95 14.20
C TYR A 282 10.47 -12.12 12.93
N GLY A 283 11.54 -11.39 12.57
CA GLY A 283 11.63 -10.73 11.28
C GLY A 283 10.87 -9.40 11.23
N MET A 284 10.76 -8.66 12.32
CA MET A 284 10.13 -7.34 12.28
C MET A 284 11.14 -6.30 12.72
N ILE A 285 11.44 -5.32 11.86
CA ILE A 285 12.30 -4.19 12.25
C ILE A 285 11.56 -3.21 13.17
N PRO A 286 12.26 -2.54 14.12
CA PRO A 286 11.65 -1.55 15.01
C PRO A 286 11.16 -0.31 14.25
N PRO A 287 10.23 0.49 14.83
CA PRO A 287 9.59 1.60 14.13
C PRO A 287 10.56 2.70 13.65
N ASP A 288 11.70 2.87 14.31
CA ASP A 288 12.71 3.89 14.01
C ASP A 288 13.86 3.38 13.14
N TYR A 289 13.89 2.08 12.82
CA TYR A 289 14.97 1.44 12.05
C TYR A 289 15.29 2.17 10.73
N CYS A 290 14.25 2.53 9.97
CA CYS A 290 14.42 3.22 8.68
C CYS A 290 14.68 4.73 8.79
N SER A 291 14.68 5.29 10.00
CA SER A 291 15.00 6.70 10.27
C SER A 291 16.46 6.90 10.67
N GLN A 292 17.13 5.83 11.12
CA GLN A 292 18.54 5.87 11.46
C GLN A 292 19.33 5.91 10.16
N GLY A 293 19.91 7.09 9.84
CA GLY A 293 20.66 7.39 8.60
C GLY A 293 21.92 6.54 8.33
N SER A 294 22.02 5.37 8.95
CA SER A 294 22.93 4.32 8.52
C SER A 294 22.57 3.89 7.10
N ARG A 295 23.59 3.62 6.29
CA ARG A 295 23.46 2.87 5.04
C ARG A 295 23.05 1.43 5.39
N ALA A 296 21.82 1.25 5.88
CA ALA A 296 21.25 -0.07 6.05
C ALA A 296 21.38 -0.77 4.70
N GLN A 297 21.98 -1.96 4.72
CA GLN A 297 22.09 -2.82 3.56
C GLN A 297 20.70 -2.89 2.90
N ARG A 298 20.64 -2.81 1.57
CA ARG A 298 19.36 -2.95 0.86
C ARG A 298 18.76 -4.30 1.24
N MET A 299 17.62 -4.29 1.94
CA MET A 299 16.93 -5.49 2.39
C MET A 299 15.66 -5.65 1.56
N PRO A 300 15.46 -6.77 0.84
CA PRO A 300 14.18 -7.01 0.16
C PRO A 300 13.01 -6.99 1.13
N TYR A 301 11.88 -6.45 0.71
CA TYR A 301 10.68 -6.37 1.56
C TYR A 301 10.19 -7.74 2.02
N HIS A 302 10.34 -8.77 1.18
CA HIS A 302 9.97 -10.14 1.50
C HIS A 302 11.15 -11.11 1.35
N TYR A 303 11.29 -12.09 2.26
CA TYR A 303 12.34 -13.12 2.15
C TYR A 303 12.20 -13.98 0.87
N TYR A 304 10.98 -14.11 0.35
CA TYR A 304 10.67 -14.93 -0.82
C TYR A 304 10.62 -14.15 -2.14
N GLU A 305 10.96 -12.85 -2.11
CA GLU A 305 11.03 -11.99 -3.29
C GLU A 305 12.37 -11.24 -3.29
N PRO A 306 13.51 -11.91 -3.52
CA PRO A 306 14.84 -11.29 -3.42
C PRO A 306 15.05 -10.14 -4.41
N LYS A 307 14.29 -10.09 -5.51
CA LYS A 307 14.27 -8.99 -6.49
C LYS A 307 13.18 -7.95 -6.20
N GLY A 308 12.51 -8.05 -5.05
CA GLY A 308 11.45 -7.16 -4.62
C GLY A 308 11.93 -5.74 -4.27
N PRO A 309 10.99 -4.86 -3.89
CA PRO A 309 11.33 -3.52 -3.44
C PRO A 309 12.12 -3.58 -2.13
N ASP A 310 12.88 -2.52 -1.86
CA ASP A 310 13.57 -2.37 -0.57
C ASP A 310 12.56 -2.18 0.57
N GLU A 311 12.85 -2.80 1.73
CA GLU A 311 11.95 -2.81 2.89
C GLU A 311 11.69 -1.41 3.44
N CYS A 312 12.76 -0.63 3.67
CA CYS A 312 12.63 0.70 4.22
C CYS A 312 11.98 1.67 3.24
N VAL A 313 12.32 1.58 1.95
CA VAL A 313 11.63 2.36 0.90
C VAL A 313 10.14 2.03 0.90
N THR A 314 9.76 0.75 0.96
CA THR A 314 8.36 0.32 1.00
C THR A 314 7.63 0.89 2.20
N TYR A 315 8.24 0.81 3.39
CA TYR A 315 7.65 1.33 4.62
C TYR A 315 7.49 2.84 4.62
N ILE A 316 8.52 3.59 4.24
CA ILE A 316 8.49 5.07 4.21
C ILE A 316 7.47 5.56 3.19
N GLN A 317 7.42 4.95 1.99
CA GLN A 317 6.45 5.33 0.96
C GLN A 317 5.01 5.08 1.40
N ASN A 318 4.73 3.93 2.03
CA ASN A 318 3.41 3.63 2.55
C ASN A 318 3.04 4.57 3.71
N GLU A 319 3.95 4.77 4.66
CA GLU A 319 3.73 5.61 5.84
C GLU A 319 3.39 7.06 5.47
N HIS A 320 3.98 7.61 4.40
CA HIS A 320 3.74 8.99 3.98
C HIS A 320 2.70 9.16 2.87
N SER A 321 2.26 8.09 2.23
CA SER A 321 1.28 8.19 1.15
C SER A 321 -0.06 8.80 1.64
N ARG A 322 -0.70 9.55 0.75
CA ARG A 322 -2.01 10.19 0.96
C ARG A 322 -3.06 9.73 -0.07
N LYS A 323 -2.68 8.85 -1.01
CA LYS A 323 -3.54 8.37 -2.10
C LYS A 323 -3.25 6.89 -2.38
N GLY A 324 -4.30 6.12 -2.65
CA GLY A 324 -4.20 4.70 -3.03
C GLY A 324 -4.27 3.73 -1.83
N ASN A 325 -3.96 2.46 -2.08
CA ASN A 325 -4.00 1.41 -1.06
C ASN A 325 -2.66 1.35 -0.30
N HIS A 326 -2.48 2.23 0.68
CA HIS A 326 -1.26 2.27 1.50
C HIS A 326 -1.53 1.92 2.97
N HIS A 327 -0.48 1.52 3.66
CA HIS A 327 -0.51 1.17 5.08
C HIS A 327 0.22 2.20 5.94
N ARG A 328 -0.01 2.16 7.26
CA ARG A 328 0.74 2.98 8.22
C ARG A 328 1.71 2.10 9.01
N PHE A 329 2.61 1.42 8.30
CA PHE A 329 3.47 0.39 8.88
C PHE A 329 4.32 0.86 10.06
N ILE A 330 4.84 2.09 10.01
CA ILE A 330 5.66 2.64 11.09
C ILE A 330 4.76 3.02 12.27
N THR A 331 3.60 3.63 11.99
CA THR A 331 2.61 3.92 13.04
C THR A 331 2.13 2.63 13.74
N GLU A 332 1.81 1.57 13.00
CA GLU A 332 1.42 0.25 13.56
C GLU A 332 2.52 -0.32 14.46
N LYS A 333 3.78 -0.29 14.01
CA LYS A 333 4.92 -0.76 14.81
C LYS A 333 5.12 0.03 16.11
N ARG A 334 4.85 1.34 16.13
CA ARG A 334 4.89 2.14 17.37
C ARG A 334 3.86 1.65 18.38
N VAL A 335 2.68 1.23 17.92
CA VAL A 335 1.68 0.59 18.79
C VAL A 335 2.16 -0.76 19.28
N PHE A 336 2.76 -1.58 18.41
CA PHE A 336 3.29 -2.88 18.85
C PHE A 336 4.40 -2.74 19.91
N SER A 337 5.22 -1.68 19.79
CA SER A 337 6.24 -1.34 20.78
C SER A 337 5.62 -0.95 22.13
N SER A 338 4.56 -0.13 22.15
CA SER A 338 3.87 0.21 23.40
C SER A 338 3.13 -0.99 24.02
N TRP A 339 2.70 -1.93 23.18
CA TRP A 339 2.04 -3.17 23.58
C TRP A 339 2.98 -4.24 24.11
N ALA A 340 4.29 -4.14 23.83
CA ALA A 340 5.26 -5.20 24.11
C ALA A 340 5.24 -5.68 25.55
N GLN A 341 5.35 -4.75 26.51
CA GLN A 341 5.28 -5.09 27.93
C GLN A 341 3.86 -5.41 28.40
N LEU A 342 2.85 -4.73 27.84
CA LEU A 342 1.45 -4.87 28.27
C LEU A 342 0.86 -6.26 27.95
N TYR A 343 1.29 -6.86 26.85
CA TYR A 343 0.71 -8.11 26.33
C TYR A 343 1.74 -9.22 26.13
N GLY A 344 2.92 -9.11 26.75
CA GLY A 344 3.96 -10.14 26.70
C GLY A 344 4.46 -10.42 25.28
N ILE A 345 4.68 -9.36 24.49
CA ILE A 345 5.18 -9.45 23.12
C ILE A 345 6.68 -9.20 23.11
N THR A 346 7.42 -10.10 22.47
CA THR A 346 8.87 -9.99 22.29
C THR A 346 9.23 -10.04 20.80
N PHE A 347 10.34 -9.42 20.43
CA PHE A 347 10.77 -9.28 19.03
C PHE A 347 12.22 -9.73 18.91
N SER A 348 12.53 -10.45 17.84
CA SER A 348 13.91 -10.76 17.50
C SER A 348 14.13 -10.80 15.98
N HIS A 349 15.41 -10.72 15.61
CA HIS A 349 15.86 -10.74 14.22
C HIS A 349 15.19 -9.65 13.36
N PRO A 350 15.37 -8.35 13.70
CA PRO A 350 16.19 -7.82 14.81
C PRO A 350 15.44 -7.68 16.15
N SER A 351 16.18 -7.63 17.25
CA SER A 351 15.61 -7.33 18.58
C SER A 351 15.14 -5.89 18.67
N TRP A 352 14.02 -5.67 19.35
CA TRP A 352 13.54 -4.33 19.68
C TRP A 352 14.05 -3.96 21.08
N THR A 353 14.65 -2.79 21.21
CA THR A 353 15.13 -2.24 22.49
C THR A 353 14.06 -1.44 23.20
#